data_AF-A0A2I0SAV4-F1
#
_entry.id   AF-A0A2I0SAV4-F1
#
_cell.length_a   1.000
_cell.length_b   1.000
_cell.length_c   1.000
_cell.angle_alpha   90.00
_cell.angle_beta   90.00
_cell.angle_gamma   90.00
#
_symmetry.space_group_name_H-M   'P 1'
#
loop_
_entity.id
_entity.type
_entity.pdbx_description
1 polymer ?
#
loop_
_entity_poly.entity_id
_entity_poly.type
_entity_poly.pdbx_seq_one_letter_code
_entity_poly.pdbx_strand_id
1 'polypeptide(L)'
;QIADRGGVLLYLRQEGRGIGLYNKLDAYALQDQGLDTYAANAALGLPEDGRDYTAAAQMLQALGIGSLDLLSNNPDKAEQLRELGVTVSRRVPTGVFTTAHNVRYLRAKVLQTQHTLPLPELTERAGLTGLSAG
;
A
#
# COMPACT_ATOMS: atom_id res chain seq x y z
N GLN A 1 0.13 -5.15 16.93
CA GLN A 1 1.58 -5.40 16.73
C GLN A 1 2.45 -4.31 17.36
N ILE A 2 2.42 -3.05 16.90
CA ILE A 2 3.27 -1.99 17.50
C ILE A 2 2.86 -1.70 18.96
N ALA A 3 1.56 -1.57 19.25
CA ALA A 3 1.09 -1.34 20.62
C ALA A 3 1.47 -2.49 21.58
N ASP A 4 1.44 -3.73 21.09
CA ASP A 4 1.66 -4.93 21.92
C ASP A 4 3.15 -5.27 22.10
N ARG A 5 4.00 -4.92 21.12
CA ARG A 5 5.43 -5.31 21.08
C ARG A 5 6.40 -4.14 21.18
N GLY A 6 5.89 -2.92 21.20
CA GLY A 6 6.69 -1.70 21.02
C GLY A 6 7.11 -1.50 19.56
N GLY A 7 7.56 -0.29 19.25
CA GLY A 7 8.06 0.08 17.94
C GLY A 7 7.85 1.55 17.61
N VAL A 8 8.21 1.92 16.39
CA VAL A 8 8.09 3.29 15.87
C VAL A 8 7.20 3.31 14.64
N LEU A 9 6.33 4.32 14.55
CA LEU A 9 5.55 4.62 13.35
C LEU A 9 6.13 5.90 12.72
N LEU A 10 6.79 5.76 11.58
CA LEU A 10 7.25 6.90 10.80
C LEU A 10 6.17 7.32 9.81
N TYR A 11 5.62 8.52 10.01
CA TYR A 11 4.58 9.08 9.15
C TYR A 11 5.22 9.96 8.06
N LEU A 12 5.38 9.41 6.86
CA LEU A 12 5.91 10.14 5.70
C LEU A 12 4.78 10.82 4.94
N ARG A 13 4.94 12.12 4.65
CA ARG A 13 3.97 12.90 3.87
C ARG A 13 4.13 12.65 2.36
N GLN A 14 3.84 11.43 1.91
CA GLN A 14 4.02 10.99 0.52
C GLN A 14 2.70 10.52 -0.10
N GLU A 15 1.76 11.46 -0.21
CA GLU A 15 0.42 11.19 -0.76
C GLU A 15 0.50 10.65 -2.20
N GLY A 16 -0.42 9.74 -2.55
CA GLY A 16 -0.53 9.22 -3.92
C GLY A 16 0.68 8.41 -4.41
N ARG A 17 1.44 7.76 -3.52
CA ARG A 17 2.74 7.14 -3.87
C ARG A 17 3.76 8.17 -4.37
N GLY A 18 3.78 9.36 -3.77
CA GLY A 18 4.75 10.41 -4.11
C GLY A 18 4.31 11.34 -5.24
N ILE A 19 3.19 11.07 -5.93
CA ILE A 19 2.68 11.96 -6.98
C ILE A 19 1.94 13.19 -6.43
N GLY A 20 1.59 13.18 -5.14
CA GLY A 20 0.83 14.27 -4.50
C GLY A 20 -0.68 14.15 -4.67
N LEU A 21 -1.42 15.00 -3.94
CA LEU A 21 -2.89 14.91 -3.85
C LEU A 21 -3.60 15.29 -5.15
N TYR A 22 -3.14 16.34 -5.83
CA TYR A 22 -3.78 16.82 -7.07
C TYR A 22 -3.71 15.78 -8.19
N ASN A 23 -2.52 15.24 -8.46
CA ASN A 23 -2.32 14.16 -9.42
C ASN A 23 -3.13 12.90 -9.09
N LYS A 24 -3.34 12.61 -7.80
CA LYS A 24 -4.22 11.52 -7.37
C LYS A 24 -5.69 11.79 -7.72
N LEU A 25 -6.16 13.03 -7.59
CA LEU A 25 -7.51 13.42 -7.98
C LEU A 25 -7.69 13.35 -9.50
N ASP A 26 -6.70 13.79 -10.26
CA ASP A 26 -6.71 13.69 -11.73
C ASP A 26 -6.74 12.23 -12.20
N ALA A 27 -5.94 11.36 -11.55
CA ALA A 27 -5.96 9.92 -11.82
C ALA A 27 -7.30 9.26 -11.46
N TYR A 28 -8.03 9.79 -10.47
CA TYR A 28 -9.38 9.33 -10.14
C TYR A 28 -10.41 9.76 -11.18
N ALA A 29 -10.32 10.98 -11.67
CA ALA A 29 -11.19 11.45 -12.76
C ALA A 29 -11.05 10.60 -14.02
N LEU A 30 -9.84 10.12 -14.34
CA LEU A 30 -9.61 9.18 -15.44
C LEU A 30 -10.12 7.77 -15.15
N GLN A 31 -10.03 7.31 -13.90
CA GLN A 31 -10.57 6.01 -13.50
C GLN A 31 -12.10 5.97 -13.57
N ASP A 32 -12.77 7.07 -13.23
CA ASP A 32 -14.22 7.21 -13.36
C ASP A 32 -14.67 7.17 -14.83
N GLN A 33 -13.77 7.52 -15.76
CA GLN A 33 -13.97 7.36 -17.21
C GLN A 33 -13.67 5.93 -17.72
N GLY A 34 -13.32 5.01 -16.82
CA GLY A 34 -13.15 3.59 -17.11
C GLY A 34 -11.70 3.12 -17.19
N LEU A 35 -10.71 3.99 -17.02
CA LEU A 35 -9.31 3.56 -16.97
C LEU A 35 -9.05 2.77 -15.69
N ASP A 36 -8.14 1.80 -15.75
CA ASP A 36 -7.58 1.24 -14.52
C ASP A 36 -6.52 2.19 -13.93
N THR A 37 -6.08 1.90 -12.71
CA THR A 37 -5.11 2.75 -11.99
C THR A 37 -3.77 2.88 -12.72
N TYR A 38 -3.33 1.86 -13.45
CA TYR A 38 -2.08 1.88 -14.20
C TYR A 38 -2.21 2.76 -15.44
N ALA A 39 -3.26 2.55 -16.22
CA ALA A 39 -3.59 3.32 -17.40
C ALA A 39 -3.79 4.81 -17.07
N ALA A 40 -4.46 5.12 -15.96
CA ALA A 40 -4.67 6.50 -15.51
C ALA A 40 -3.36 7.20 -15.14
N ASN A 41 -2.48 6.54 -14.39
CA ASN A 41 -1.16 7.10 -14.05
C ASN A 41 -0.29 7.30 -15.30
N ALA A 42 -0.27 6.32 -16.21
CA ALA A 42 0.47 6.40 -17.46
C ALA A 42 -0.02 7.54 -18.36
N ALA A 43 -1.33 7.73 -18.47
CA ALA A 43 -1.93 8.82 -19.23
C ALA A 43 -1.54 10.22 -18.69
N LEU A 44 -1.26 10.32 -17.39
CA LEU A 44 -0.79 11.54 -16.73
C LEU A 44 0.74 11.67 -16.70
N GLY A 45 1.49 10.71 -17.27
CA GLY A 45 2.95 10.70 -17.23
C GLY A 45 3.53 10.48 -15.82
N LEU A 46 2.76 9.87 -14.92
CA LEU A 46 3.13 9.68 -13.52
C LEU A 46 3.88 8.35 -13.30
N PRO A 47 4.88 8.32 -12.41
CA PRO A 47 5.54 7.07 -12.05
C PRO A 47 4.57 6.14 -11.31
N GLU A 48 4.79 4.82 -11.43
CA GLU A 48 3.99 3.83 -10.69
C GLU A 48 4.17 3.97 -9.17
N ASP A 49 5.39 4.29 -8.75
CA ASP A 49 5.77 4.58 -7.36
C ASP A 49 6.90 5.63 -7.34
N GLY A 50 6.59 6.84 -6.89
CA GLY A 50 7.54 7.95 -6.74
C GLY A 50 7.95 8.19 -5.28
N ARG A 51 7.75 7.21 -4.38
CA ARG A 51 8.12 7.35 -2.97
C ARG A 51 9.63 7.26 -2.78
N ASP A 52 10.13 8.10 -1.87
CA ASP A 52 11.54 8.16 -1.47
C ASP A 52 11.66 7.89 0.04
N TYR A 53 12.35 6.82 0.44
CA TYR A 53 12.51 6.47 1.85
C TYR A 53 13.73 7.13 2.53
N THR A 54 14.44 8.06 1.88
CA THR A 54 15.60 8.77 2.45
C THR A 54 15.27 9.43 3.78
N ALA A 55 14.14 10.14 3.86
CA ALA A 55 13.68 10.77 5.10
C ALA A 55 13.43 9.73 6.21
N ALA A 56 12.91 8.54 5.88
CA ALA A 56 12.70 7.48 6.86
C ALA A 56 14.03 6.93 7.38
N ALA A 57 15.02 6.70 6.52
CA ALA A 57 16.35 6.25 6.93
C ALA A 57 17.02 7.27 7.86
N GLN A 58 16.95 8.56 7.53
CA GLN A 58 17.47 9.64 8.37
C GLN A 58 16.78 9.68 9.75
N MET A 59 15.45 9.52 9.80
CA MET A 59 14.71 9.44 11.06
C MET A 59 15.15 8.24 11.90
N LEU A 60 15.30 7.06 11.28
CA LEU A 60 15.76 5.86 11.99
C LEU A 60 17.17 6.03 12.55
N GLN A 61 18.08 6.62 11.77
CA GLN A 61 19.43 6.94 12.21
C GLN A 61 19.42 7.93 13.38
N ALA A 62 18.61 9.00 13.31
CA ALA A 62 18.49 9.98 14.38
C ALA A 62 17.93 9.37 15.68
N LEU A 63 17.09 8.33 15.56
CA LEU A 63 16.58 7.55 16.69
C LEU A 63 17.57 6.47 17.19
N GLY A 64 18.74 6.31 16.55
CA GLY A 64 19.72 5.28 16.90
C GLY A 64 19.29 3.86 16.51
N ILE A 65 18.34 3.70 15.60
CA ILE A 65 17.81 2.41 15.17
C ILE A 65 18.64 1.88 13.99
N GLY A 66 19.59 0.98 14.28
CA GLY A 66 20.44 0.35 13.25
C GLY A 66 19.84 -0.90 12.59
N SER A 67 18.84 -1.53 13.22
CA SER A 67 18.18 -2.73 12.72
C SER A 67 16.71 -2.77 13.13
N LEU A 68 15.84 -3.29 12.25
CA LEU A 68 14.40 -3.36 12.51
C LEU A 68 13.71 -4.56 11.85
N ASP A 69 12.55 -4.89 12.42
CA ASP A 69 11.52 -5.71 11.78
C ASP A 69 10.54 -4.79 11.05
N LEU A 70 10.53 -4.85 9.72
CA LEU A 70 9.73 -3.97 8.89
C LEU A 70 8.32 -4.53 8.69
N LEU A 71 7.31 -3.84 9.23
CA LEU A 71 5.92 -4.09 8.88
C LEU A 71 5.61 -3.52 7.48
N SER A 72 5.58 -4.36 6.44
CA SER A 72 5.33 -3.94 5.06
C SER A 72 4.94 -5.10 4.15
N ASN A 73 3.96 -4.88 3.26
CA ASN A 73 3.69 -5.74 2.10
C ASN A 73 4.42 -5.28 0.83
N ASN A 74 5.04 -4.10 0.83
CA ASN A 74 5.79 -3.59 -0.31
C ASN A 74 7.23 -4.12 -0.25
N PRO A 75 7.68 -4.98 -1.20
CA PRO A 75 9.07 -5.43 -1.25
C PRO A 75 10.05 -4.28 -1.51
N ASP A 76 9.71 -3.33 -2.37
CA ASP A 76 10.58 -2.22 -2.78
C ASP A 76 10.94 -1.31 -1.60
N LYS A 77 10.01 -1.14 -0.66
CA LYS A 77 10.26 -0.40 0.58
C LYS A 77 11.39 -1.01 1.41
N ALA A 78 11.45 -2.35 1.48
CA ALA A 78 12.51 -3.01 2.24
C ALA A 78 13.86 -2.81 1.55
N GLU A 79 13.90 -2.86 0.23
CA GLU A 79 15.13 -2.71 -0.54
C GLU A 79 15.70 -1.30 -0.47
N GLN A 80 14.88 -0.29 -0.72
CA GLN A 80 15.31 1.11 -0.62
C GLN A 80 15.84 1.44 0.78
N LEU A 81 15.23 0.91 1.85
CA LEU A 81 15.74 1.11 3.21
C LEU A 81 17.12 0.46 3.41
N ARG A 82 17.37 -0.71 2.83
CA ARG A 82 18.69 -1.36 2.88
C ARG A 82 19.75 -0.57 2.13
N GLU A 83 19.42 -0.08 0.93
CA GLU A 83 20.29 0.79 0.13
C GLU A 83 20.66 2.08 0.88
N LEU A 84 19.73 2.59 1.70
CA LEU A 84 19.94 3.74 2.58
C LEU A 84 20.64 3.40 3.90
N GLY A 85 21.15 2.17 4.06
CA GLY A 85 21.97 1.75 5.20
C GLY A 85 21.17 1.23 6.41
N VAL A 86 19.87 0.99 6.28
CA VAL A 86 19.04 0.43 7.36
C VAL A 86 19.02 -1.09 7.28
N THR A 87 19.39 -1.77 8.37
CA THR A 87 19.31 -3.24 8.41
C THR A 87 17.86 -3.70 8.61
N VAL A 88 17.24 -4.24 7.55
CA VAL A 88 15.91 -4.87 7.64
C VAL A 88 16.06 -6.36 7.96
N SER A 89 15.98 -6.72 9.25
CA SER A 89 16.17 -8.09 9.76
C SER A 89 15.06 -9.04 9.33
N ARG A 90 13.82 -8.55 9.34
CA ARG A 90 12.66 -9.32 8.91
C ARG A 90 11.63 -8.40 8.28
N ARG A 91 11.00 -8.85 7.19
CA ARG A 91 9.77 -8.24 6.68
C ARG A 91 8.57 -9.00 7.25
N VAL A 92 7.74 -8.32 8.02
CA VAL A 92 6.49 -8.87 8.56
C VAL A 92 5.34 -8.35 7.71
N PRO A 93 4.59 -9.23 7.03
CA PRO A 93 3.42 -8.82 6.25
C PRO A 93 2.40 -8.09 7.13
N THR A 94 1.87 -6.99 6.63
CA THR A 94 0.73 -6.31 7.24
C THR A 94 -0.55 -6.98 6.73
N GLY A 95 -1.50 -7.32 7.61
CA GLY A 95 -2.77 -7.90 7.18
C GLY A 95 -3.45 -7.01 6.13
N VAL A 96 -4.02 -7.63 5.09
CA VAL A 96 -4.79 -6.91 4.08
C VAL A 96 -6.23 -6.85 4.57
N PHE A 97 -6.71 -5.66 4.95
CA PHE A 97 -8.14 -5.46 5.16
C PHE A 97 -8.81 -5.29 3.81
N THR A 98 -9.53 -6.30 3.36
CA THR A 98 -10.35 -6.23 2.15
C THR A 98 -11.65 -5.51 2.48
N THR A 99 -11.98 -4.50 1.68
CA THR A 99 -13.26 -3.77 1.69
C THR A 99 -13.82 -3.81 0.27
N ALA A 100 -15.14 -3.73 0.09
CA ALA A 100 -15.76 -3.82 -1.24
C ALA A 100 -15.13 -2.85 -2.27
N HIS A 101 -14.65 -1.68 -1.82
CA HIS A 101 -13.98 -0.69 -2.65
C HIS A 101 -12.54 -1.03 -3.05
N ASN A 102 -11.81 -1.85 -2.28
CA ASN A 102 -10.39 -2.12 -2.54
C ASN A 102 -10.12 -3.47 -3.20
N VAL A 103 -11.12 -4.36 -3.32
CA VAL A 103 -10.94 -5.71 -3.92
C VAL A 103 -10.52 -5.64 -5.39
N ARG A 104 -11.13 -4.75 -6.19
CA ARG A 104 -10.77 -4.58 -7.61
C ARG A 104 -9.34 -4.07 -7.78
N TYR A 105 -8.94 -3.10 -6.95
CA TYR A 105 -7.57 -2.57 -6.91
C TYR A 105 -6.56 -3.64 -6.48
N LEU A 106 -6.85 -4.40 -5.41
CA LEU A 106 -5.97 -5.46 -4.90
C LEU A 106 -5.80 -6.59 -5.93
N ARG A 107 -6.86 -6.95 -6.67
CA ARG A 107 -6.78 -7.93 -7.78
C ARG A 107 -5.88 -7.44 -8.91
N ALA A 108 -6.06 -6.22 -9.39
CA ALA A 108 -5.19 -5.63 -10.43
C ALA A 108 -3.73 -5.61 -9.98
N LYS A 109 -3.48 -5.25 -8.72
CA LYS A 109 -2.14 -5.22 -8.13
C LYS A 109 -1.49 -6.60 -8.08
N VAL A 110 -2.19 -7.65 -7.63
CA VAL A 110 -1.63 -9.01 -7.55
C VAL A 110 -1.25 -9.55 -8.91
N LEU A 111 -2.10 -9.32 -9.93
CA LEU A 111 -1.87 -9.80 -11.29
C LEU A 111 -0.66 -9.14 -11.97
N GLN A 112 -0.38 -7.86 -11.66
CA GLN A 112 0.66 -7.08 -12.34
C GLN A 112 2.01 -7.03 -11.59
N THR A 113 2.06 -7.23 -10.26
CA THR A 113 3.26 -6.91 -9.45
C THR A 113 3.93 -8.08 -8.72
N GLN A 114 3.62 -9.34 -9.09
CA GLN A 114 4.15 -10.56 -8.42
C GLN A 114 4.01 -10.56 -6.88
N HIS A 115 3.04 -9.81 -6.34
CA HIS A 115 2.84 -9.69 -4.89
C HIS A 115 2.13 -10.92 -4.31
N THR A 116 2.74 -11.56 -3.30
CA THR A 116 2.11 -12.64 -2.52
C THR A 116 1.14 -12.05 -1.50
N LEU A 117 -0.07 -11.68 -1.92
CA LEU A 117 -1.15 -11.36 -1.00
C LEU A 117 -1.96 -12.64 -0.75
N PRO A 118 -2.20 -13.06 0.50
CA PRO A 118 -3.24 -14.03 0.78
C PRO A 118 -4.58 -13.34 0.54
N LEU A 119 -5.16 -13.54 -0.64
CA LEU A 119 -6.52 -13.11 -0.94
C LEU A 119 -7.47 -14.05 -0.19
N PRO A 120 -8.36 -13.57 0.68
CA PRO A 120 -9.41 -14.41 1.23
C PRO A 120 -10.36 -14.82 0.09
N GLU A 121 -10.71 -16.11 0.04
CA GLU A 121 -11.80 -16.60 -0.79
C GLU A 121 -13.07 -15.82 -0.42
N LEU A 122 -13.66 -15.14 -1.39
CA LEU A 122 -14.92 -14.44 -1.21
C LEU A 122 -16.01 -15.52 -1.03
N THR A 123 -16.39 -15.81 0.20
CA THR A 123 -17.62 -16.57 0.44
C THR A 123 -18.80 -15.66 0.06
N GLU A 124 -19.49 -15.99 -1.03
CA GLU A 124 -20.79 -15.43 -1.38
C GLU A 124 -21.77 -15.60 -0.22
N ARG A 125 -21.97 -14.56 0.59
CA ARG A 125 -23.20 -14.37 1.37
C ARG A 125 -23.56 -12.89 1.42
N ALA A 126 -23.91 -12.33 0.26
CA ALA A 126 -24.76 -11.15 0.23
C ALA A 126 -26.17 -11.61 0.65
N GLY A 127 -26.65 -11.06 1.76
CA GLY A 127 -27.93 -11.40 2.37
C GLY A 127 -29.11 -11.14 1.43
N LEU A 128 -29.90 -12.19 1.22
CA LEU A 128 -31.29 -12.12 0.81
C LEU A 128 -32.14 -12.77 1.91
N THR A 129 -32.32 -12.08 3.03
CA THR A 129 -33.45 -12.33 3.94
C THR A 129 -33.88 -10.98 4.52
N GLY A 130 -34.96 -10.43 3.97
CA GLY A 130 -35.47 -9.13 4.41
C GLY A 130 -36.41 -8.44 3.42
N LEU A 131 -37.36 -9.16 2.83
CA LEU A 131 -38.56 -8.56 2.24
C LEU A 131 -39.77 -9.18 2.95
N SER A 132 -40.33 -8.41 3.88
CA SER A 132 -41.66 -8.62 4.43
C SER A 132 -42.70 -8.03 3.48
N ALA A 133 -43.68 -8.81 3.04
CA ALA A 133 -45.09 -8.41 2.84
C ALA A 133 -45.86 -9.56 2.16
N GLY A 134 -46.96 -10.00 2.79
CA GLY A 134 -47.97 -10.89 2.19
C GLY A 134 -48.20 -12.15 3.01
#